data_AF-A0A6L8A1W3-F1
#
_entry.id   AF-A0A6L8A1W3-F1
#
_cell.length_a   1.000
_cell.length_b   1.000
_cell.length_c   1.000
_cell.angle_alpha   90.00
_cell.angle_beta   90.00
_cell.angle_gamma   90.00
#
_symmetry.space_group_name_H-M   'P 1'
#
loop_
_entity.id
_entity.type
_entity.pdbx_description
1 polymer ?
#
loop_
_entity_poly.entity_id
_entity_poly.type
_entity_poly.pdbx_seq_one_letter_code
_entity_poly.pdbx_strand_id
1 'polypeptide(L)'
;DVFGIHGVGGIVGALLTGVFATRFVTGGEDAVGWVDGNFAQILPQIYGVLATIVWTGVLTVVILVVVKAITGLRVSEEIERGSLDLELHGETVQ
;
A
#
# COMPACT_ATOMS: atom_id res chain seq x y z
N ASP A 1 -1.34 -2.36 -11.99
CA ASP A 1 -0.20 -2.02 -11.10
C ASP A 1 -0.73 -1.90 -9.68
N VAL A 2 -0.12 -2.60 -8.73
CA VAL A 2 -0.57 -2.56 -7.32
C VAL A 2 -0.22 -1.21 -6.70
N PHE A 3 0.96 -0.67 -7.01
CA PHE A 3 1.42 0.58 -6.41
C PHE A 3 0.61 1.79 -6.90
N GLY A 4 0.38 1.93 -8.20
CA GLY A 4 -0.32 3.05 -8.81
C GLY A 4 -1.80 3.13 -8.43
N ILE A 5 -2.48 1.98 -8.22
CA ILE A 5 -3.89 1.98 -7.80
C ILE A 5 -3.99 2.04 -6.28
N HIS A 6 -3.32 1.14 -5.56
CA HIS A 6 -3.50 1.02 -4.12
C HIS A 6 -2.57 1.94 -3.32
N GLY A 7 -1.30 2.03 -3.70
CA GLY A 7 -0.32 2.91 -3.04
C GLY A 7 -0.67 4.38 -3.23
N VAL A 8 -0.71 4.83 -4.49
CA VAL A 8 -1.04 6.23 -4.81
C VAL A 8 -2.49 6.55 -4.44
N GLY A 9 -3.45 5.67 -4.77
CA GLY A 9 -4.85 5.86 -4.40
C GLY A 9 -5.06 5.94 -2.89
N GLY A 10 -4.37 5.11 -2.11
CA GLY A 10 -4.41 5.15 -0.65
C GLY A 10 -3.83 6.44 -0.07
N ILE A 11 -2.68 6.91 -0.59
CA ILE A 11 -2.07 8.18 -0.18
C ILE A 11 -3.02 9.35 -0.46
N VAL A 12 -3.52 9.44 -1.70
CA VAL A 12 -4.45 10.52 -2.10
C VAL A 12 -5.72 10.46 -1.25
N GLY A 13 -6.32 9.28 -1.07
CA GLY A 13 -7.50 9.09 -0.23
C GLY A 13 -7.28 9.54 1.20
N ALA A 14 -6.16 9.14 1.83
CA ALA A 14 -5.84 9.52 3.21
C ALA A 14 -5.67 11.03 3.38
N LEU A 15 -5.02 11.71 2.44
CA LEU A 15 -4.87 13.17 2.49
C LEU A 15 -6.22 13.87 2.28
N LEU A 16 -7.03 13.40 1.35
CA LEU A 16 -8.37 13.93 1.10
C LEU A 16 -9.33 13.70 2.28
N THR A 17 -9.13 12.64 3.08
CA THR A 17 -9.83 12.49 4.36
C THR A 17 -9.54 13.66 5.30
N GLY A 18 -8.30 14.15 5.37
CA GLY A 18 -7.96 15.32 6.19
C GLY A 18 -8.67 16.61 5.74
N VAL A 19 -9.01 16.70 4.45
CA VAL A 19 -9.74 17.83 3.88
C VAL A 19 -11.24 17.69 4.10
N PHE A 20 -11.82 16.56 3.67
CA PHE A 20 -13.26 16.39 3.50
C PHE A 20 -13.97 15.68 4.64
N ALA A 21 -13.24 15.16 5.65
CA ALA A 21 -13.91 14.62 6.84
C ALA A 21 -14.77 15.71 7.48
N THR A 22 -16.00 15.35 7.83
CA THR A 22 -16.98 16.30 8.37
C THR A 22 -17.79 15.70 9.51
N ARG A 23 -18.09 16.54 10.49
CA ARG A 23 -18.91 16.26 11.66
C ARG A 23 -20.32 15.85 11.27
N PHE A 24 -20.83 16.35 10.14
CA PHE A 24 -22.10 15.93 9.57
C PHE A 24 -22.16 14.42 9.31
N VAL A 25 -21.05 13.82 8.84
CA VAL A 25 -20.97 12.38 8.58
C VAL A 25 -20.69 11.60 9.88
N THR A 26 -19.85 12.14 10.77
CA THR A 26 -19.50 11.46 12.03
C THR A 26 -20.57 11.55 13.12
N GLY A 27 -21.51 12.50 13.03
CA GLY A 27 -22.54 12.76 14.03
C GLY A 27 -22.06 13.50 15.30
N GLY A 28 -20.82 14.01 15.31
CA GLY A 28 -20.24 14.76 16.43
C GLY A 28 -20.44 16.28 16.35
N GLU A 29 -20.05 16.98 17.41
CA GLU A 29 -20.09 18.45 17.46
C GLU A 29 -18.76 19.12 17.05
N ASP A 30 -17.65 18.41 17.25
CA ASP A 30 -16.29 18.91 17.01
C ASP A 30 -15.96 19.02 15.51
N ALA A 31 -15.09 19.96 15.15
CA ALA A 31 -14.59 20.09 13.78
C ALA A 31 -13.67 18.90 13.42
N VAL A 32 -13.97 18.20 12.32
CA VAL A 32 -13.25 16.96 11.97
C VAL A 32 -12.16 17.18 10.93
N GLY A 33 -12.50 17.73 9.76
CA GLY A 33 -11.57 18.05 8.68
C GLY A 33 -11.58 19.53 8.31
N TRP A 34 -10.88 19.88 7.23
CA TRP A 34 -10.76 21.27 6.77
C TRP A 34 -12.11 21.92 6.47
N VAL A 35 -13.03 21.15 5.88
CA VAL A 35 -14.39 21.63 5.56
C VAL A 35 -15.20 22.05 6.80
N ASP A 36 -14.83 21.56 7.98
CA ASP A 36 -15.42 21.97 9.27
C ASP A 36 -14.56 23.00 10.03
N GLY A 37 -13.42 23.41 9.49
CA GLY A 37 -12.49 24.34 10.13
C GLY A 37 -11.36 23.68 10.94
N ASN A 38 -11.23 22.35 10.96
CA ASN A 38 -10.08 21.68 11.57
C ASN A 38 -8.93 21.52 10.56
N PHE A 39 -8.16 22.58 10.37
CA PHE A 39 -7.01 22.56 9.46
C PHE A 39 -5.86 21.66 9.93
N ALA A 40 -5.76 21.42 11.23
CA ALA A 40 -4.73 20.58 11.82
C ALA A 40 -4.86 19.11 11.41
N GLN A 41 -6.05 18.66 10.98
CA GLN A 41 -6.31 17.27 10.61
C GLN A 41 -5.42 16.75 9.46
N ILE A 42 -4.91 17.62 8.59
CA ILE A 42 -3.99 17.19 7.54
C ILE A 42 -2.68 16.60 8.09
N LEU A 43 -2.23 17.07 9.27
CA LEU A 43 -0.96 16.67 9.85
C LEU A 43 -0.98 15.20 10.33
N PRO A 44 -2.01 14.73 11.07
CA PRO A 44 -2.20 13.30 11.33
C PRO A 44 -2.26 12.44 10.06
N GLN A 45 -2.92 12.90 8.99
CA GLN A 45 -3.00 12.14 7.74
C GLN A 45 -1.63 11.99 7.07
N ILE A 46 -0.85 13.08 6.98
CA ILE A 46 0.53 13.04 6.45
C ILE A 46 1.40 12.12 7.30
N TYR A 47 1.33 12.27 8.63
CA TYR A 47 2.09 11.42 9.54
C TYR A 47 1.74 9.94 9.36
N GLY A 48 0.45 9.60 9.30
CA GLY A 48 -0.01 8.23 9.07
C GLY A 48 0.48 7.65 7.74
N VAL A 49 0.42 8.44 6.67
CA VAL A 49 0.97 8.05 5.35
C VAL A 49 2.47 7.78 5.44
N LEU A 50 3.26 8.69 6.01
CA LEU A 50 4.71 8.52 6.09
C LEU A 50 5.09 7.34 6.99
N ALA A 51 4.44 7.21 8.14
CA ALA A 51 4.66 6.11 9.07
C ALA A 51 4.36 4.76 8.41
N THR A 52 3.25 4.65 7.68
CA THR A 52 2.88 3.42 6.98
C THR A 52 3.82 3.11 5.82
N ILE A 53 4.25 4.11 5.04
CA ILE A 53 5.24 3.92 3.96
C ILE A 53 6.57 3.41 4.53
N VAL A 54 7.09 4.06 5.58
CA VAL A 54 8.36 3.66 6.19
C VAL A 54 8.25 2.25 6.78
N TRP A 55 7.19 1.99 7.55
CA TRP A 55 6.96 0.68 8.14
C TRP A 55 6.87 -0.41 7.07
N THR A 56 5.94 -0.27 6.12
CA THR A 56 5.72 -1.29 5.09
C THR A 56 6.91 -1.44 4.16
N GLY A 57 7.57 -0.35 3.78
CA GLY A 57 8.75 -0.38 2.91
C GLY A 57 9.93 -1.09 3.57
N VAL A 58 10.32 -0.67 4.78
CA VAL A 58 11.46 -1.26 5.49
C VAL A 58 11.20 -2.72 5.84
N LEU A 59 10.05 -3.02 6.44
CA LEU A 59 9.75 -4.37 6.91
C LEU A 59 9.58 -5.35 5.74
N THR A 60 8.94 -4.92 4.65
CA THR A 60 8.82 -5.75 3.44
C THR A 60 10.20 -6.03 2.85
N VAL A 61 11.11 -5.06 2.76
CA VAL A 61 12.47 -5.30 2.27
C VAL A 61 13.20 -6.31 3.15
N VAL A 62 13.12 -6.19 4.47
CA VAL A 62 13.73 -7.15 5.40
C VAL A 62 13.17 -8.55 5.17
N ILE A 63 11.84 -8.69 5.11
CA ILE A 63 11.18 -9.97 4.87
C ILE A 63 11.63 -10.57 3.53
N LEU A 64 11.63 -9.78 2.46
CA LEU A 64 12.04 -10.22 1.13
C LEU A 64 13.50 -10.70 1.13
N VAL A 65 14.41 -9.98 1.79
CA VAL A 65 15.82 -10.39 1.89
C VAL A 65 15.96 -11.72 2.65
N VAL A 66 15.25 -11.89 3.77
CA VAL A 66 15.27 -13.13 4.55
C VAL A 66 14.72 -14.30 3.73
N VAL A 67 13.56 -14.13 3.10
CA VAL A 67 12.96 -15.17 2.25
C VAL A 67 13.88 -15.50 1.07
N LYS A 68 14.47 -14.48 0.42
CA LYS A 68 15.44 -14.67 -0.66
C LYS A 68 16.62 -15.54 -0.24
N ALA A 69 17.13 -15.35 0.99
CA ALA A 69 18.25 -16.12 1.51
C ALA A 69 17.90 -17.58 1.84
N ILE A 70 16.64 -17.87 2.19
CA ILE A 70 16.20 -19.21 2.60
C ILE A 70 15.67 -20.02 1.42
N THR A 71 14.79 -19.44 0.60
CA THR A 71 14.05 -20.15 -0.44
C THR A 71 14.28 -19.60 -1.85
N GLY A 72 14.86 -18.40 -1.97
CA GLY A 72 14.75 -17.60 -3.20
C GLY A 72 13.40 -16.89 -3.31
N LEU A 73 13.30 -15.90 -4.22
CA LEU A 73 12.08 -15.09 -4.45
C LEU A 73 11.53 -15.18 -5.88
N ARG A 74 12.43 -15.30 -6.86
CA ARG A 74 12.11 -15.31 -8.29
C ARG A 74 12.88 -16.45 -8.92
N VAL A 75 12.25 -17.16 -9.85
CA VAL A 75 12.89 -18.23 -10.61
C VAL A 75 14.03 -17.68 -11.48
N SER A 76 14.82 -18.57 -12.09
CA SER A 76 15.85 -18.15 -13.07
C SER A 76 15.20 -17.48 -14.28
N GLU A 77 15.93 -16.59 -14.96
CA GLU A 77 15.43 -15.95 -16.19
C GLU A 77 15.07 -16.97 -17.28
N GLU A 78 15.77 -18.10 -17.33
CA GLU A 78 15.47 -19.18 -18.27
C GLU A 78 14.07 -19.76 -18.02
N ILE A 79 13.76 -20.10 -16.76
CA ILE A 79 12.44 -20.60 -16.35
C ILE A 79 11.37 -19.52 -16.54
N GLU A 80 11.67 -18.25 -16.20
CA GLU A 80 10.72 -17.15 -16.32
C GLU A 80 10.35 -16.81 -17.77
N ARG A 81 11.28 -16.97 -18.72
CA ARG A 81 10.99 -16.81 -20.15
C ARG A 81 10.22 -17.99 -20.73
N GLY A 82 10.26 -19.14 -20.07
CA GLY A 82 9.44 -20.31 -20.38
C GLY A 82 8.01 -20.16 -19.86
N SER A 83 7.28 -21.28 -19.82
CA SER A 83 5.95 -21.32 -19.19
C SER A 83 6.10 -21.68 -17.72
N LEU A 84 5.79 -20.76 -16.82
CA LEU A 84 5.80 -21.03 -15.38
C LEU A 84 4.85 -22.18 -15.02
N ASP A 85 3.71 -22.28 -15.71
CA ASP A 85 2.75 -23.36 -15.52
C ASP A 85 3.36 -24.72 -15.87
N LEU A 86 4.16 -24.79 -16.93
CA LEU A 86 4.84 -26.04 -17.31
C LEU A 86 6.03 -26.34 -16.40
N GLU A 87 6.90 -25.34 -16.19
CA GLU A 87 8.18 -25.51 -15.49
C GLU A 87 8.01 -25.72 -13.99
N LEU A 88 6.99 -25.12 -13.36
CA LEU A 88 6.75 -25.23 -11.92
C LEU A 88 5.57 -26.16 -11.57
N HIS A 89 4.61 -26.33 -12.48
CA HIS A 89 3.37 -27.06 -12.18
C HIS A 89 3.10 -28.25 -13.13
N GLY A 90 3.86 -28.40 -14.22
CA GLY A 90 3.64 -29.47 -15.20
C GLY A 90 2.36 -29.31 -16.03
N GLU A 91 1.79 -28.11 -16.05
CA GLU A 91 0.49 -27.81 -16.67
C GLU A 91 0.68 -27.06 -18.00
N THR A 92 -0.22 -27.32 -18.96
CA THR A 92 -0.29 -26.59 -20.22
C THR A 92 -1.72 -26.16 -20.47
N VAL A 93 -1.96 -24.89 -20.81
CA VAL A 93 -3.27 -24.45 -21.30
C VAL A 93 -3.46 -25.05 -22.70
N GLN A 94 -4.49 -25.87 -22.88
CA GLN A 94 -4.88 -26.45 -24.18
C GLN A 94 -5.49 -25.40 -25.10
#